data_AF-A0A525JHJ8-F1
#
_entry.id   AF-A0A525JHJ8-F1
#
_cell.length_a   1.000
_cell.length_b   1.000
_cell.length_c   1.000
_cell.angle_alpha   90.00
_cell.angle_beta   90.00
_cell.angle_gamma   90.00
#
_symmetry.space_group_name_H-M   'P 1'
#
loop_
_entity.id
_entity.type
_entity.pdbx_description
1 polymer ?
#
loop_
_entity_poly.entity_id
_entity_poly.type
_entity_poly.pdbx_seq_one_letter_code
_entity_poly.pdbx_strand_id
1 'polypeptide(L)'
;MDAGLDLDPRITPLRDGIASRALEGLVRAEVYLDPKRLSCRVPAAGIHRAPDAASEQMDQLLFGEVFDVIEEEGGFLWGQAGRDGYVGFVAAGALDRPAPEPTHRVAAVRTYAFAEPSIKARAFGPYSMNALVAVEAVEGRLGKVAGAGWMASEHLTPVGTFETDWAAVAERFLGAPYLWGGRESLGLDCSGLVQAALLACGRACPRDADQQAGLGQAIERGEFQRGDLVFWRGHVGIGLDAERIVHANGFHMAVAIEPLETAINRIDAAGVGQPTHFRRP
;
A
#
# COMPACT_ATOMS: atom_id res chain seq x y z
N MET A 1 -3.36 35.94 -14.60
CA MET A 1 -2.55 35.38 -13.51
C MET A 1 -3.27 34.11 -13.10
N ASP A 2 -2.86 33.00 -13.68
CA ASP A 2 -3.48 31.69 -13.45
C ASP A 2 -2.98 31.25 -12.07
N ALA A 3 -3.81 31.36 -11.05
CA ALA A 3 -3.55 30.71 -9.77
C ALA A 3 -3.77 29.22 -10.01
N GLY A 4 -2.78 28.56 -10.62
CA GLY A 4 -2.81 27.13 -10.86
C GLY A 4 -3.09 26.44 -9.53
N LEU A 5 -4.16 25.65 -9.48
CA LEU A 5 -4.39 24.73 -8.38
C LEU A 5 -3.10 23.89 -8.23
N ASP A 6 -2.51 23.92 -7.04
CA ASP A 6 -1.37 23.07 -6.70
C ASP A 6 -1.90 21.63 -6.55
N LEU A 7 -2.00 20.95 -7.69
CA LEU A 7 -2.52 19.60 -7.78
C LEU A 7 -1.39 18.62 -7.50
N ASP A 8 -1.56 17.75 -6.50
CA ASP A 8 -0.59 16.71 -6.22
C ASP A 8 -0.64 15.64 -7.34
N PRO A 9 0.42 15.50 -8.15
CA PRO A 9 0.44 14.58 -9.29
C PRO A 9 0.37 13.11 -8.87
N ARG A 10 0.62 12.80 -7.59
CA ARG A 10 0.56 11.44 -7.05
C ARG A 10 -0.88 10.94 -6.88
N ILE A 11 -1.86 11.85 -6.83
CA ILE A 11 -3.28 11.51 -6.65
C ILE A 11 -4.18 12.16 -7.71
N THR A 12 -3.60 12.97 -8.60
CA THR A 12 -4.30 13.64 -9.69
C THR A 12 -3.87 13.02 -11.01
N PRO A 13 -4.73 12.25 -11.70
CA PRO A 13 -4.40 11.60 -12.97
C PRO A 13 -4.40 12.62 -14.12
N LEU A 14 -3.37 13.47 -14.13
CA LEU A 14 -3.07 14.50 -15.12
C LEU A 14 -1.56 14.47 -15.40
N ARG A 15 -1.18 14.32 -16.67
CA ARG A 15 0.22 14.30 -17.11
C ARG A 15 0.30 14.73 -18.57
N ASP A 16 1.25 15.60 -18.92
CA ASP A 16 1.57 15.96 -20.31
C ASP A 16 0.36 16.36 -21.19
N GLY A 17 -0.61 17.09 -20.60
CA GLY A 17 -1.84 17.49 -21.30
C GLY A 17 -2.92 16.42 -21.38
N ILE A 18 -2.66 15.20 -20.90
CA ILE A 18 -3.62 14.10 -20.81
C ILE A 18 -4.18 14.00 -19.39
N ALA A 19 -5.50 13.90 -19.27
CA ALA A 19 -6.16 13.68 -18.00
C ALA A 19 -7.16 12.51 -18.07
N SER A 20 -7.46 11.93 -16.91
CA SER A 20 -8.66 11.09 -16.77
C SER A 20 -9.92 11.89 -17.10
N ARG A 21 -10.89 11.24 -17.78
CA ARG A 21 -12.24 11.78 -18.06
C ARG A 21 -12.91 12.38 -16.82
N ALA A 22 -12.67 11.82 -15.64
CA ALA A 22 -13.23 12.30 -14.38
C ALA A 22 -12.82 13.74 -14.01
N LEU A 23 -11.76 14.28 -14.61
CA LEU A 23 -11.28 15.64 -14.38
C LEU A 23 -11.86 16.66 -15.37
N GLU A 24 -12.67 16.24 -16.34
CA GLU A 24 -13.28 17.12 -17.34
C GLU A 24 -14.18 18.17 -16.66
N GLY A 25 -13.90 19.45 -16.93
CA GLY A 25 -14.58 20.58 -16.29
C GLY A 25 -14.05 20.95 -14.89
N LEU A 26 -13.15 20.16 -14.31
CA LEU A 26 -12.52 20.44 -13.02
C LEU A 26 -11.08 20.95 -13.18
N VAL A 27 -10.31 20.32 -14.07
CA VAL A 27 -8.91 20.64 -14.33
C VAL A 27 -8.70 20.75 -15.82
N ARG A 28 -7.94 21.74 -16.29
CA ARG A 28 -7.65 21.93 -17.72
C ARG A 28 -6.66 20.87 -18.22
N ALA A 29 -7.02 20.18 -19.30
CA ALA A 29 -6.16 19.27 -20.05
C ALA A 29 -6.37 19.49 -21.56
N GLU A 30 -5.44 19.03 -22.39
CA GLU A 30 -5.58 19.03 -23.85
C GLU A 30 -6.52 17.91 -24.30
N VAL A 31 -6.40 16.75 -23.66
CA VAL A 31 -7.19 15.55 -23.93
C VAL A 31 -7.62 14.94 -22.62
N TYR A 32 -8.87 14.50 -22.57
CA TYR A 32 -9.39 13.66 -21.52
C TYR A 32 -9.62 12.26 -22.09
N LEU A 33 -9.27 11.21 -21.35
CA LEU A 33 -9.41 9.82 -21.78
C LEU A 33 -10.22 9.01 -20.76
N ASP A 34 -11.06 8.10 -21.25
CA ASP A 34 -11.86 7.20 -20.43
C ASP A 34 -10.98 6.06 -19.89
N PRO A 35 -10.82 5.91 -18.56
CA PRO A 35 -9.94 4.89 -18.01
C PRO A 35 -10.45 3.48 -18.31
N LYS A 36 -9.52 2.58 -18.65
CA LYS A 36 -9.75 1.15 -18.77
C LYS A 36 -9.37 0.45 -17.46
N ARG A 37 -10.37 -0.13 -16.81
CA ARG A 37 -10.16 -0.92 -15.59
C ARG A 37 -9.42 -2.23 -15.87
N LEU A 38 -8.30 -2.43 -15.19
CA LEU A 38 -7.54 -3.70 -15.13
C LEU A 38 -7.28 -4.10 -13.68
N SER A 39 -6.80 -5.32 -13.47
CA SER A 39 -6.39 -5.81 -12.14
C SER A 39 -4.98 -6.38 -12.14
N CYS A 40 -4.28 -6.23 -11.01
CA CYS A 40 -2.97 -6.82 -10.79
C CYS A 40 -3.08 -8.35 -10.75
N ARG A 41 -2.40 -9.03 -11.68
CA ARG A 41 -2.45 -10.50 -11.83
C ARG A 41 -1.26 -11.21 -11.19
N VAL A 42 -0.24 -10.45 -10.78
CA VAL A 42 0.96 -10.94 -10.11
C VAL A 42 0.86 -10.66 -8.60
N PRO A 43 1.67 -11.32 -7.74
CA PRO A 43 1.57 -11.12 -6.30
C PRO A 43 1.77 -9.67 -5.84
N ALA A 44 2.74 -8.99 -6.46
CA ALA A 44 2.99 -7.56 -6.33
C ALA A 44 3.57 -6.99 -7.63
N ALA A 45 3.25 -5.74 -7.96
CA ALA A 45 3.80 -5.00 -9.10
C ALA A 45 4.16 -3.57 -8.70
N GLY A 46 5.32 -3.05 -9.08
CA GLY A 46 5.69 -1.66 -8.79
C GLY A 46 4.81 -0.65 -9.53
N ILE A 47 4.48 0.46 -8.86
CA ILE A 47 4.04 1.72 -9.46
C ILE A 47 5.27 2.63 -9.50
N HIS A 48 5.70 2.98 -10.71
CA HIS A 48 6.92 3.73 -10.96
C HIS A 48 6.63 5.18 -11.33
N ARG A 49 7.62 6.05 -11.12
CA ARG A 49 7.56 7.48 -11.47
C ARG A 49 7.52 7.72 -12.99
N ALA A 50 8.14 6.85 -13.78
CA ALA A 50 8.27 6.97 -15.23
C ALA A 50 8.05 5.59 -15.89
N PRO A 51 7.80 5.50 -17.21
CA PRO A 51 7.61 4.25 -17.94
C PRO A 51 8.94 3.52 -18.19
N ASP A 52 9.69 3.28 -17.11
CA ASP A 52 11.00 2.63 -17.11
C ASP A 52 11.13 1.79 -15.84
N ALA A 53 11.56 0.53 -16.00
CA ALA A 53 11.77 -0.38 -14.89
C ALA A 53 12.92 0.06 -13.96
N ALA A 54 13.84 0.91 -14.45
CA ALA A 54 14.88 1.52 -13.65
C ALA A 54 14.41 2.80 -12.92
N SER A 55 13.20 3.29 -13.22
CA SER A 55 12.63 4.44 -12.55
C SER A 55 12.27 4.13 -11.10
N GLU A 56 12.29 5.17 -10.27
CA GLU A 56 11.91 5.08 -8.87
C GLU A 56 10.54 4.41 -8.70
N GLN A 57 10.52 3.35 -7.88
CA GLN A 57 9.27 2.78 -7.38
C GLN A 57 8.73 3.69 -6.27
N MET A 58 7.48 4.14 -6.44
CA MET A 58 6.78 5.02 -5.50
C MET A 58 5.76 4.25 -4.66
N ASP A 59 5.13 3.23 -5.25
CA ASP A 59 4.19 2.33 -4.59
C ASP A 59 4.28 0.93 -5.24
N GLN A 60 3.48 -0.03 -4.78
CA GLN A 60 3.20 -1.27 -5.50
C GLN A 60 1.71 -1.35 -5.86
N LEU A 61 1.27 -2.46 -6.47
CA LEU A 61 -0.07 -3.04 -6.62
C LEU A 61 -0.01 -4.45 -6.06
N LEU A 62 -0.91 -4.83 -5.16
CA LEU A 62 -1.04 -6.21 -4.70
C LEU A 62 -2.00 -6.98 -5.59
N PHE A 63 -1.87 -8.31 -5.61
CA PHE A 63 -2.75 -9.18 -6.38
C PHE A 63 -4.25 -8.84 -6.17
N GLY A 64 -4.97 -8.80 -7.28
CA GLY A 64 -6.40 -8.52 -7.34
C GLY A 64 -6.78 -7.05 -7.21
N GLU A 65 -5.85 -6.16 -6.83
CA GLU A 65 -6.15 -4.74 -6.80
C GLU A 65 -6.38 -4.17 -8.19
N VAL A 66 -7.29 -3.20 -8.23
CA VAL A 66 -7.70 -2.51 -9.45
C VAL A 66 -6.75 -1.37 -9.78
N PHE A 67 -6.47 -1.21 -11.08
CA PHE A 67 -5.77 -0.08 -11.65
C PHE A 67 -6.55 0.43 -12.86
N ASP A 68 -6.98 1.68 -12.82
CA ASP A 68 -7.71 2.35 -13.89
C ASP A 68 -6.67 2.99 -14.84
N VAL A 69 -6.41 2.30 -15.96
CA VAL A 69 -5.39 2.65 -16.97
C VAL A 69 -5.90 3.76 -17.87
N ILE A 70 -5.08 4.79 -18.09
CA ILE A 70 -5.43 5.94 -18.93
C ILE A 70 -4.65 5.90 -20.24
N GLU A 71 -3.37 5.55 -20.18
CA GLU A 71 -2.47 5.55 -21.33
C GLU A 71 -1.49 4.37 -21.25
N GLU A 72 -1.05 3.89 -22.42
CA GLU A 72 0.06 2.94 -22.53
C GLU A 72 1.25 3.61 -23.22
N GLU A 73 2.43 3.48 -22.62
CA GLU A 73 3.68 4.02 -23.14
C GLU A 73 4.83 3.08 -22.82
N GLY A 74 5.61 2.68 -23.84
CA GLY A 74 6.85 1.94 -23.63
C GLY A 74 6.71 0.58 -22.92
N GLY A 75 5.54 -0.06 -23.01
CA GLY A 75 5.25 -1.31 -22.28
C GLY A 75 4.83 -1.10 -20.81
N PHE A 76 4.58 0.15 -20.42
CA PHE A 76 4.00 0.54 -19.14
C PHE A 76 2.62 1.14 -19.35
N LEU A 77 1.79 1.02 -18.32
CA LEU A 77 0.44 1.53 -18.25
C LEU A 77 0.44 2.66 -17.23
N TRP A 78 0.20 3.88 -17.69
CA TRP A 78 -0.01 5.03 -16.82
C TRP A 78 -1.47 5.10 -16.41
N GLY A 79 -1.73 5.30 -15.13
CA GLY A 79 -3.08 5.28 -14.59
C GLY A 79 -3.12 5.49 -13.09
N GLN A 80 -4.22 5.06 -12.49
CA GLN A 80 -4.53 5.32 -11.09
C GLN A 80 -4.94 4.05 -10.34
N ALA A 81 -4.36 3.82 -9.17
CA ALA A 81 -4.71 2.73 -8.27
C ALA A 81 -6.09 2.97 -7.65
N GLY A 82 -6.98 1.97 -7.73
CA GLY A 82 -8.34 2.08 -7.21
C GLY A 82 -8.45 2.13 -5.68
N ARG A 83 -7.39 1.74 -4.96
CA ARG A 83 -7.37 1.67 -3.49
C ARG A 83 -7.34 3.05 -2.83
N ASP A 84 -6.41 3.89 -3.26
CA ASP A 84 -6.06 5.15 -2.61
C ASP A 84 -5.87 6.30 -3.61
N GLY A 85 -6.11 6.04 -4.90
CA GLY A 85 -5.97 7.03 -5.96
C GLY A 85 -4.53 7.27 -6.39
N TYR A 86 -3.56 6.42 -6.02
CA TYR A 86 -2.16 6.66 -6.36
C TYR A 86 -1.89 6.56 -7.86
N VAL A 87 -1.19 7.53 -8.43
CA VAL A 87 -0.94 7.67 -9.87
C VAL A 87 0.50 7.30 -10.20
N GLY A 88 0.69 6.58 -11.30
CA GLY A 88 2.02 6.26 -11.82
C GLY A 88 2.00 5.23 -12.94
N PHE A 89 3.13 4.57 -13.16
CA PHE A 89 3.33 3.62 -14.24
C PHE A 89 3.46 2.19 -13.73
N VAL A 90 2.72 1.27 -14.31
CA VAL A 90 2.79 -0.17 -14.00
C VAL A 90 3.18 -0.94 -15.25
N ALA A 91 4.08 -1.92 -15.14
CA ALA A 91 4.44 -2.75 -16.28
C ALA A 91 3.20 -3.48 -16.85
N ALA A 92 2.97 -3.39 -18.17
CA ALA A 92 1.76 -3.90 -18.81
C ALA A 92 1.53 -5.40 -18.54
N GLY A 93 2.60 -6.20 -18.50
CA GLY A 93 2.54 -7.63 -18.23
C GLY A 93 2.11 -8.02 -16.81
N ALA A 94 2.06 -7.06 -15.88
CA ALA A 94 1.60 -7.26 -14.50
C ALA A 94 0.08 -7.10 -14.34
N LEU A 95 -0.59 -6.49 -15.31
CA LEU A 95 -2.03 -6.27 -15.29
C LEU A 95 -2.75 -7.20 -16.28
N ASP A 96 -4.00 -7.54 -15.98
CA ASP A 96 -4.89 -8.30 -16.85
C ASP A 96 -6.31 -7.74 -16.75
N ARG A 97 -7.25 -8.35 -17.48
CA ARG A 97 -8.69 -8.11 -17.34
C ARG A 97 -9.10 -8.06 -15.87
N PRO A 98 -10.13 -7.26 -15.52
CA PRO A 98 -10.62 -7.15 -14.15
C PRO A 98 -10.78 -8.52 -13.49
N ALA A 99 -10.22 -8.65 -12.28
CA ALA A 99 -10.45 -9.80 -11.44
C ALA A 99 -11.94 -9.91 -11.09
N PRO A 100 -12.45 -11.11 -10.77
CA PRO A 100 -13.78 -11.24 -10.20
C PRO A 100 -13.91 -10.42 -8.91
N GLU A 101 -15.13 -10.01 -8.58
CA GLU A 101 -15.42 -9.27 -7.34
C GLU A 101 -14.83 -10.02 -6.13
N PRO A 102 -14.03 -9.35 -5.28
CA PRO A 102 -13.34 -10.01 -4.19
C PRO A 102 -14.33 -10.46 -3.12
N THR A 103 -14.25 -11.74 -2.74
CA THR A 103 -15.03 -12.30 -1.63
C THR A 103 -14.24 -12.30 -0.33
N HIS A 104 -12.90 -12.32 -0.42
CA HIS A 104 -11.99 -12.37 0.70
C HIS A 104 -10.80 -11.43 0.49
N ARG A 105 -10.05 -11.20 1.57
CA ARG A 105 -8.69 -10.67 1.54
C ARG A 105 -7.73 -11.63 2.21
N VAL A 106 -6.45 -11.53 1.87
CA VAL A 106 -5.38 -12.20 2.64
C VAL A 106 -5.24 -11.49 3.99
N ALA A 107 -5.44 -12.23 5.08
CA ALA A 107 -5.30 -11.75 6.46
C ALA A 107 -3.96 -12.11 7.10
N ALA A 108 -3.34 -13.21 6.66
CA ALA A 108 -1.97 -13.52 7.06
C ALA A 108 -1.00 -12.48 6.50
N VAL A 109 0.14 -12.25 7.17
CA VAL A 109 1.22 -11.37 6.65
C VAL A 109 1.57 -11.79 5.22
N ARG A 110 1.67 -13.09 4.97
CA ARG A 110 1.82 -13.67 3.64
C ARG A 110 1.26 -15.07 3.54
N THR A 111 0.89 -15.48 2.33
CA THR A 111 0.45 -16.85 2.02
C THR A 111 1.01 -17.32 0.68
N TYR A 112 0.96 -18.62 0.41
CA TYR A 112 1.24 -19.20 -0.90
C TYR A 112 -0.05 -19.73 -1.50
N ALA A 113 -0.10 -19.77 -2.83
CA ALA A 113 -1.10 -20.52 -3.56
C ALA A 113 -0.48 -21.83 -4.09
N PHE A 114 -1.28 -22.87 -4.23
CA PHE A 114 -0.88 -24.19 -4.72
C PHE A 114 -1.63 -24.53 -6.02
N ALA A 115 -1.00 -25.28 -6.93
CA ALA A 115 -1.62 -25.66 -8.21
C ALA A 115 -2.84 -26.58 -8.04
N GLU A 116 -2.87 -27.34 -6.95
CA GLU A 116 -3.89 -28.34 -6.61
C GLU A 116 -4.31 -28.15 -5.14
N PRO A 117 -5.43 -28.76 -4.69
CA PRO A 117 -5.87 -28.71 -3.28
C PRO A 117 -4.97 -29.58 -2.38
N SER A 118 -3.67 -29.32 -2.41
CA SER A 118 -2.63 -30.00 -1.64
C SER A 118 -1.47 -29.06 -1.35
N ILE A 119 -1.05 -28.98 -0.09
CA ILE A 119 0.13 -28.22 0.33
C ILE A 119 1.45 -28.80 -0.22
N LYS A 120 1.42 -29.99 -0.82
CA LYS A 120 2.56 -30.63 -1.47
C LYS A 120 2.65 -30.31 -2.97
N ALA A 121 1.63 -29.67 -3.53
CA ALA A 121 1.63 -29.28 -4.94
C ALA A 121 2.56 -28.09 -5.18
N ARG A 122 2.84 -27.80 -6.46
CA ARG A 122 3.66 -26.64 -6.84
C ARG A 122 3.07 -25.36 -6.25
N ALA A 123 3.89 -24.60 -5.54
CA ALA A 123 3.51 -23.34 -4.92
C ALA A 123 3.83 -22.12 -5.81
N PHE A 124 3.06 -21.06 -5.62
CA PHE A 124 3.18 -19.74 -6.23
C PHE A 124 3.11 -18.64 -5.16
N GLY A 125 3.60 -17.45 -5.47
CA GLY A 125 3.60 -16.29 -4.57
C GLY A 125 5.00 -15.96 -4.05
N PRO A 126 5.11 -15.40 -2.83
CA PRO A 126 4.04 -15.22 -1.84
C PRO A 126 3.06 -14.09 -2.18
N TYR A 127 1.82 -14.24 -1.75
CA TYR A 127 0.78 -13.20 -1.77
C TYR A 127 0.72 -12.53 -0.39
N SER A 128 0.60 -11.21 -0.37
CA SER A 128 0.74 -10.42 0.86
C SER A 128 -0.61 -10.10 1.50
N MET A 129 -0.59 -9.77 2.79
CA MET A 129 -1.73 -9.21 3.51
C MET A 129 -2.43 -8.12 2.69
N ASN A 130 -3.76 -8.06 2.77
CA ASN A 130 -4.64 -7.14 2.06
C ASN A 130 -4.76 -7.36 0.54
N ALA A 131 -4.07 -8.34 -0.05
CA ALA A 131 -4.40 -8.78 -1.40
C ALA A 131 -5.88 -9.20 -1.47
N LEU A 132 -6.59 -8.71 -2.48
CA LEU A 132 -8.02 -8.93 -2.68
C LEU A 132 -8.22 -10.17 -3.55
N VAL A 133 -9.04 -11.11 -3.09
CA VAL A 133 -9.18 -12.42 -3.74
C VAL A 133 -10.62 -12.88 -3.83
N ALA A 134 -10.96 -13.59 -4.91
CA ALA A 134 -12.24 -14.27 -5.07
C ALA A 134 -12.05 -15.76 -4.83
N VAL A 135 -12.59 -16.25 -3.71
CA VAL A 135 -12.64 -17.69 -3.38
C VAL A 135 -13.80 -18.33 -4.12
N GLU A 136 -13.52 -19.29 -5.00
CA GLU A 136 -14.47 -20.00 -5.87
C GLU A 136 -14.99 -21.31 -5.25
N ALA A 137 -14.15 -21.97 -4.46
CA ALA A 137 -14.44 -23.26 -3.84
C ALA A 137 -13.56 -23.46 -2.60
N VAL A 138 -13.96 -24.37 -1.72
CA VAL A 138 -13.16 -24.78 -0.56
C VAL A 138 -13.10 -26.31 -0.51
N GLU A 139 -11.89 -26.85 -0.40
CA GLU A 139 -11.62 -28.27 -0.22
C GLU A 139 -10.73 -28.48 1.01
N GLY A 140 -11.30 -29.09 2.06
CA GLY A 140 -10.61 -29.24 3.34
C GLY A 140 -10.19 -27.88 3.92
N ARG A 141 -8.88 -27.66 4.03
CA ARG A 141 -8.29 -26.42 4.57
C ARG A 141 -7.80 -25.44 3.50
N LEU A 142 -8.12 -25.69 2.23
CA LEU A 142 -7.67 -24.87 1.12
C LEU A 142 -8.86 -24.24 0.38
N GLY A 143 -8.79 -22.95 0.10
CA GLY A 143 -9.72 -22.21 -0.74
C GLY A 143 -9.13 -21.98 -2.13
N LYS A 144 -9.87 -22.34 -3.18
CA LYS A 144 -9.49 -22.06 -4.57
C LYS A 144 -9.73 -20.58 -4.86
N VAL A 145 -8.66 -19.85 -5.15
CA VAL A 145 -8.67 -18.43 -5.51
C VAL A 145 -8.58 -18.27 -7.02
N ALA A 146 -9.52 -17.51 -7.59
CA ALA A 146 -9.54 -17.16 -9.00
C ALA A 146 -8.20 -16.52 -9.43
N GLY A 147 -7.56 -17.07 -10.46
CA GLY A 147 -6.32 -16.53 -11.02
C GLY A 147 -5.03 -16.81 -10.23
N ALA A 148 -5.10 -17.41 -9.03
CA ALA A 148 -3.91 -17.67 -8.20
C ALA A 148 -3.69 -19.16 -7.87
N GLY A 149 -4.76 -19.95 -7.69
CA GLY A 149 -4.69 -21.34 -7.23
C GLY A 149 -5.25 -21.53 -5.82
N TRP A 150 -4.81 -22.55 -5.10
CA TRP A 150 -5.36 -22.93 -3.80
C TRP A 150 -4.57 -22.30 -2.65
N MET A 151 -5.20 -21.48 -1.81
CA MET A 151 -4.56 -20.87 -0.63
C MET A 151 -5.09 -21.51 0.65
N ALA A 152 -4.33 -21.45 1.75
CA ALA A 152 -4.84 -21.88 3.05
C ALA A 152 -6.01 -21.01 3.48
N SER A 153 -7.19 -21.61 3.71
CA SER A 153 -8.41 -20.88 4.05
C SER A 153 -8.26 -20.07 5.33
N GLU A 154 -7.43 -20.52 6.27
CA GLU A 154 -7.13 -19.80 7.52
C GLU A 154 -6.31 -18.51 7.31
N HIS A 155 -5.67 -18.35 6.16
CA HIS A 155 -4.98 -17.11 5.79
C HIS A 155 -5.91 -16.10 5.11
N LEU A 156 -7.14 -16.49 4.82
CA LEU A 156 -8.14 -15.66 4.15
C LEU A 156 -9.21 -15.23 5.14
N THR A 157 -9.73 -14.01 4.97
CA THR A 157 -10.88 -13.52 5.73
C THR A 157 -11.86 -12.86 4.78
N PRO A 158 -13.18 -12.97 4.98
CA PRO A 158 -14.15 -12.29 4.13
C PRO A 158 -13.89 -10.79 4.06
N VAL A 159 -14.13 -10.19 2.89
CA VAL A 159 -14.12 -8.72 2.76
C VAL A 159 -15.14 -8.12 3.73
N GLY A 160 -14.83 -6.96 4.31
CA GLY A 160 -15.63 -6.35 5.37
C GLY A 160 -15.34 -6.88 6.79
N THR A 161 -14.48 -7.90 6.92
CA THR A 161 -13.99 -8.36 8.23
C THR A 161 -12.67 -7.68 8.57
N PHE A 162 -12.67 -6.93 9.67
CA PHE A 162 -11.56 -6.05 10.04
C PHE A 162 -11.02 -6.37 11.42
N GLU A 163 -9.73 -6.15 11.57
CA GLU A 163 -9.08 -6.16 12.88
C GLU A 163 -9.30 -4.81 13.59
N THR A 164 -9.10 -4.77 14.90
CA THR A 164 -9.39 -3.57 15.70
C THR A 164 -8.15 -2.82 16.17
N ASP A 165 -6.97 -3.44 16.09
CA ASP A 165 -5.71 -2.90 16.57
C ASP A 165 -4.65 -2.91 15.45
N TRP A 166 -4.51 -1.79 14.75
CA TRP A 166 -3.54 -1.64 13.67
C TRP A 166 -2.08 -1.64 14.18
N ALA A 167 -1.83 -1.24 15.43
CA ALA A 167 -0.50 -1.39 16.01
C ALA A 167 -0.14 -2.88 16.12
N ALA A 168 -1.07 -3.73 16.57
CA ALA A 168 -0.87 -5.18 16.61
C ALA A 168 -0.68 -5.79 15.22
N VAL A 169 -1.38 -5.28 14.20
CA VAL A 169 -1.17 -5.71 12.81
C VAL A 169 0.24 -5.36 12.34
N ALA A 170 0.71 -4.14 12.60
CA ALA A 170 2.06 -3.70 12.25
C ALA A 170 3.16 -4.52 12.94
N GLU A 171 2.96 -4.90 14.21
CA GLU A 171 3.88 -5.77 14.96
C GLU A 171 4.09 -7.14 14.29
N ARG A 172 3.13 -7.64 13.49
CA ARG A 172 3.30 -8.91 12.75
C ARG A 172 4.34 -8.82 11.63
N PHE A 173 4.69 -7.62 11.19
CA PHE A 173 5.72 -7.39 10.19
C PHE A 173 7.12 -7.21 10.80
N LEU A 174 7.30 -7.36 12.12
CA LEU A 174 8.62 -7.25 12.76
C LEU A 174 9.69 -8.08 12.04
N GLY A 175 10.80 -7.41 11.70
CA GLY A 175 11.90 -8.00 10.94
C GLY A 175 11.69 -8.08 9.43
N ALA A 176 10.53 -7.70 8.89
CA ALA A 176 10.35 -7.55 7.45
C ALA A 176 11.33 -6.49 6.90
N PRO A 177 12.06 -6.77 5.80
CA PRO A 177 13.02 -5.83 5.24
C PRO A 177 12.39 -4.48 4.84
N TYR A 178 13.17 -3.41 4.99
CA TYR A 178 12.81 -2.11 4.44
C TYR A 178 12.99 -2.12 2.92
N LEU A 179 11.95 -1.72 2.17
CA LEU A 179 11.99 -1.54 0.73
C LEU A 179 11.29 -0.24 0.35
N TRP A 180 12.02 0.69 -0.26
CA TRP A 180 11.46 1.95 -0.77
C TRP A 180 10.34 1.70 -1.79
N GLY A 181 9.21 2.38 -1.63
CA GLY A 181 8.02 2.19 -2.46
C GLY A 181 7.29 0.88 -2.17
N GLY A 182 7.78 0.03 -1.26
CA GLY A 182 7.22 -1.28 -0.97
C GLY A 182 6.03 -1.25 -0.02
N ARG A 183 5.11 -2.20 -0.21
CA ARG A 183 3.99 -2.49 0.70
C ARG A 183 3.62 -3.97 0.75
N GLU A 184 4.44 -4.82 0.15
CA GLU A 184 4.28 -6.26 0.23
C GLU A 184 5.01 -6.83 1.45
N SER A 185 4.66 -8.06 1.79
CA SER A 185 5.19 -8.73 2.97
C SER A 185 6.70 -9.00 2.92
N LEU A 186 7.30 -9.08 1.73
CA LEU A 186 8.74 -9.32 1.53
C LEU A 186 9.58 -8.06 1.69
N GLY A 187 8.96 -6.88 1.59
CA GLY A 187 9.63 -5.61 1.72
C GLY A 187 8.64 -4.47 1.69
N LEU A 188 8.74 -3.57 2.67
CA LEU A 188 7.86 -2.42 2.78
C LEU A 188 8.57 -1.20 3.39
N ASP A 189 8.09 -0.01 3.07
CA ASP A 189 8.59 1.23 3.66
C ASP A 189 7.71 1.73 4.82
N CYS A 190 8.09 2.88 5.38
CA CYS A 190 7.48 3.42 6.59
C CYS A 190 5.97 3.64 6.42
N SER A 191 5.54 4.30 5.35
CA SER A 191 4.13 4.60 5.12
C SER A 191 3.38 3.41 4.54
N GLY A 192 4.06 2.48 3.85
CA GLY A 192 3.52 1.18 3.45
C GLY A 192 3.14 0.31 4.65
N LEU A 193 3.92 0.34 5.75
CA LEU A 193 3.57 -0.35 7.00
C LEU A 193 2.26 0.20 7.60
N VAL A 194 2.18 1.52 7.71
CA VAL A 194 1.01 2.23 8.25
C VAL A 194 -0.23 1.93 7.40
N GLN A 195 -0.09 2.02 6.08
CA GLN A 195 -1.17 1.73 5.15
C GLN A 195 -1.64 0.28 5.27
N ALA A 196 -0.73 -0.70 5.26
CA ALA A 196 -1.09 -2.11 5.40
C ALA A 196 -1.84 -2.39 6.72
N ALA A 197 -1.38 -1.81 7.82
CA ALA A 197 -1.99 -1.96 9.13
C ALA A 197 -3.39 -1.33 9.21
N LEU A 198 -3.57 -0.11 8.72
CA LEU A 198 -4.86 0.58 8.72
C LEU A 198 -5.88 -0.10 7.80
N LEU A 199 -5.46 -0.57 6.62
CA LEU A 199 -6.35 -1.30 5.70
C LEU A 199 -6.85 -2.62 6.29
N ALA A 200 -6.01 -3.35 7.02
CA ALA A 200 -6.44 -4.57 7.72
C ALA A 200 -7.52 -4.28 8.80
N CYS A 201 -7.55 -3.03 9.29
CA CYS A 201 -8.54 -2.50 10.22
C CYS A 201 -9.68 -1.71 9.55
N GLY A 202 -9.80 -1.78 8.22
CA GLY A 202 -10.90 -1.13 7.48
C GLY A 202 -10.80 0.39 7.39
N ARG A 203 -9.60 0.95 7.61
CA ARG A 203 -9.35 2.39 7.54
C ARG A 203 -8.60 2.73 6.26
N ALA A 204 -9.19 3.63 5.47
CA ALA A 204 -8.51 4.20 4.30
C ALA A 204 -7.26 4.99 4.74
N CYS A 205 -6.19 4.87 3.98
CA CYS A 205 -4.91 5.46 4.31
C CYS A 205 -4.19 5.86 3.01
N PRO A 206 -3.80 7.14 2.84
CA PRO A 206 -2.95 7.57 1.73
C PRO A 206 -1.63 6.80 1.71
N ARG A 207 -0.96 6.78 0.56
CA ARG A 207 0.29 6.03 0.39
C ARG A 207 1.50 6.68 1.06
N ASP A 208 1.58 8.01 1.01
CA ASP A 208 2.79 8.73 1.40
C ASP A 208 2.68 9.36 2.79
N ALA A 209 3.80 9.37 3.52
CA ALA A 209 3.87 9.85 4.89
C ALA A 209 3.41 11.30 5.06
N ASP A 210 3.67 12.16 4.07
CA ASP A 210 3.24 13.56 4.08
C ASP A 210 1.73 13.72 3.94
N GLN A 211 1.09 12.90 3.09
CA GLN A 211 -0.36 12.83 2.96
C GLN A 211 -1.00 12.18 4.20
N GLN A 212 -0.38 11.13 4.74
CA GLN A 212 -0.81 10.46 5.98
C GLN A 212 -0.76 11.39 7.20
N ALA A 213 0.11 12.41 7.21
CA ALA A 213 0.13 13.42 8.26
C ALA A 213 -1.15 14.28 8.30
N GLY A 214 -2.05 14.16 7.32
CA GLY A 214 -3.40 14.73 7.35
C GLY A 214 -4.47 13.80 7.94
N LEU A 215 -4.14 12.58 8.36
CA LEU A 215 -5.09 11.63 8.94
C LEU A 215 -5.48 12.01 10.37
N GLY A 216 -6.75 11.75 10.70
CA GLY A 216 -7.25 11.86 12.06
C GLY A 216 -7.16 13.25 12.66
N GLN A 217 -6.99 13.31 13.98
CA GLN A 217 -6.83 14.57 14.71
C GLN A 217 -5.36 14.81 15.11
N ALA A 218 -4.98 16.10 15.23
CA ALA A 218 -3.73 16.48 15.90
C ALA A 218 -3.78 16.07 17.37
N ILE A 219 -2.65 15.62 17.91
CA ILE A 219 -2.47 15.40 19.35
C ILE A 219 -1.17 16.05 19.80
N GLU A 220 -1.09 16.37 21.08
CA GLU A 220 0.16 16.77 21.71
C GLU A 220 1.04 15.55 21.97
N ARG A 221 2.36 15.73 21.96
CA ARG A 221 3.33 14.63 22.21
C ARG A 221 3.07 13.89 23.53
N GLY A 222 2.66 14.62 24.57
CA GLY A 222 2.35 14.04 25.89
C GLY A 222 1.10 13.15 25.91
N GLU A 223 0.28 13.19 24.86
CA GLU A 223 -0.93 12.37 24.70
C GLU A 223 -0.67 11.10 23.87
N PHE A 224 0.56 10.90 23.39
CA PHE A 224 0.93 9.80 22.51
C PHE A 224 0.67 8.46 23.17
N GLN A 225 -0.05 7.59 22.47
CA GLN A 225 -0.41 6.26 22.94
C GLN A 225 -0.44 5.24 21.79
N ARG A 226 -0.80 4.00 22.13
CA ARG A 226 -0.94 2.91 21.17
C ARG A 226 -1.89 3.30 20.04
N GLY A 227 -1.44 3.08 18.80
CA GLY A 227 -2.19 3.36 17.58
C GLY A 227 -2.04 4.79 17.05
N ASP A 228 -1.47 5.73 17.82
CA ASP A 228 -1.15 7.05 17.31
C ASP A 228 0.01 6.99 16.32
N LEU A 229 0.13 8.00 15.45
CA LEU A 229 1.17 8.11 14.45
C LEU A 229 2.09 9.27 14.78
N VAL A 230 3.40 9.08 14.62
CA VAL A 230 4.42 10.13 14.70
C VAL A 230 5.10 10.30 13.35
N PHE A 231 5.23 11.55 12.91
CA PHE A 231 5.75 11.90 11.59
C PHE A 231 7.01 12.73 11.68
N TRP A 232 7.90 12.53 10.73
CA TRP A 232 9.03 13.40 10.41
C TRP A 232 8.95 13.78 8.93
N ARG A 233 9.88 14.62 8.46
CA ARG A 233 10.01 14.87 7.02
C ARG A 233 10.39 13.56 6.31
N GLY A 234 9.43 12.98 5.59
CA GLY A 234 9.61 11.75 4.80
C GLY A 234 9.63 10.45 5.61
N HIS A 235 9.14 10.45 6.86
CA HIS A 235 9.12 9.23 7.68
C HIS A 235 7.90 9.20 8.61
N VAL A 236 7.43 8.01 8.95
CA VAL A 236 6.31 7.78 9.87
C VAL A 236 6.55 6.54 10.73
N GLY A 237 6.02 6.54 11.96
CA GLY A 237 5.95 5.36 12.83
C GLY A 237 4.63 5.28 13.60
N ILE A 238 4.30 4.07 14.07
CA ILE A 238 3.08 3.78 14.84
C ILE A 238 3.46 3.61 16.31
N GLY A 239 2.74 4.27 17.21
CA GLY A 239 2.87 4.11 18.65
C GLY A 239 2.41 2.73 19.10
N LEU A 240 3.23 2.06 19.91
CA LEU A 240 2.84 0.84 20.63
C LEU A 240 2.35 1.13 22.04
N ASP A 241 2.82 2.24 22.60
CA ASP A 241 2.47 2.86 23.87
C ASP A 241 3.06 4.29 23.89
N ALA A 242 3.16 4.91 25.07
CA ALA A 242 3.68 6.27 25.23
C ALA A 242 5.19 6.41 24.93
N GLU A 243 5.95 5.31 24.95
CA GLU A 243 7.41 5.34 24.91
C GLU A 243 8.00 4.60 23.72
N ARG A 244 7.23 3.75 23.03
CA ARG A 244 7.73 2.86 21.97
C ARG A 244 6.96 3.03 20.67
N ILE A 245 7.69 2.90 19.57
CA ILE A 245 7.12 2.87 18.22
C ILE A 245 7.50 1.59 17.49
N VAL A 246 6.68 1.20 16.52
CA VAL A 246 7.02 0.27 15.45
C VAL A 246 7.07 1.02 14.12
N HIS A 247 8.11 0.80 13.33
CA HIS A 247 8.25 1.41 12.01
C HIS A 247 9.16 0.61 11.08
N ALA A 248 8.90 0.65 9.78
CA ALA A 248 9.88 0.23 8.77
C ALA A 248 10.84 1.39 8.52
N ASN A 249 12.14 1.19 8.71
CA ASN A 249 13.08 2.30 8.67
C ASN A 249 14.42 1.92 8.01
N GLY A 250 15.04 2.91 7.36
CA GLY A 250 16.34 2.75 6.68
C GLY A 250 17.54 2.64 7.62
N PHE A 251 17.39 2.89 8.93
CA PHE A 251 18.48 2.70 9.89
C PHE A 251 18.70 1.22 10.21
N HIS A 252 17.62 0.51 10.52
CA HIS A 252 17.63 -0.93 10.75
C HIS A 252 17.52 -1.76 9.47
N MET A 253 17.15 -1.11 8.35
CA MET A 253 16.79 -1.77 7.09
C MET A 253 15.69 -2.83 7.26
N ALA A 254 14.80 -2.62 8.24
CA ALA A 254 13.73 -3.54 8.60
C ALA A 254 12.61 -2.82 9.37
N VAL A 255 11.49 -3.51 9.57
CA VAL A 255 10.49 -3.19 10.60
C VAL A 255 11.09 -3.48 11.96
N ALA A 256 11.21 -2.45 12.79
CA ALA A 256 11.78 -2.54 14.13
C ALA A 256 10.88 -1.87 15.17
N ILE A 257 11.02 -2.31 16.42
CA ILE A 257 10.49 -1.64 17.60
C ILE A 257 11.64 -0.99 18.35
N GLU A 258 11.48 0.26 18.72
CA GLU A 258 12.45 0.97 19.55
C GLU A 258 11.80 2.07 20.39
N PRO A 259 12.51 2.59 21.42
CA PRO A 259 12.05 3.75 22.17
C PRO A 259 11.92 4.99 21.28
N LEU A 260 10.79 5.70 21.41
CA LEU A 260 10.47 6.92 20.67
C LEU A 260 11.56 7.99 20.85
N GLU A 261 12.02 8.23 22.07
CA GLU A 261 13.08 9.20 22.34
C GLU A 261 14.40 8.84 21.64
N THR A 262 14.76 7.56 21.61
CA THR A 262 15.96 7.08 20.91
C THR A 262 15.85 7.34 19.41
N ALA A 263 14.69 7.03 18.83
CA ALA A 263 14.42 7.29 17.42
C ALA A 263 14.48 8.79 17.09
N ILE A 264 13.83 9.64 17.91
CA ILE A 264 13.82 11.10 17.75
C ILE A 264 15.25 11.65 17.74
N ASN A 265 16.03 11.32 18.76
CA ASN A 265 17.41 11.83 18.89
C ASN A 265 18.30 11.37 17.73
N ARG A 266 18.15 10.11 17.30
CA ARG A 266 18.93 9.57 16.17
C ARG A 266 18.54 10.23 14.85
N ILE A 267 17.24 10.39 14.57
CA ILE A 267 16.72 10.97 13.33
C ILE A 267 17.11 12.46 13.22
N ASP A 268 17.07 13.18 14.34
CA ASP A 268 17.51 14.57 14.41
C ASP A 268 19.02 14.70 14.15
N ALA A 269 19.84 13.86 14.79
CA ALA A 269 21.28 13.81 14.57
C ALA A 269 21.66 13.45 13.12
N ALA A 270 20.79 12.73 12.40
CA ALA A 270 20.96 12.42 10.99
C ALA A 270 20.54 13.58 10.04
N GLY A 271 20.08 14.72 10.57
CA GLY A 271 19.72 15.91 9.80
C GLY A 271 18.30 15.92 9.22
N VAL A 272 17.44 14.96 9.59
CA VAL A 272 16.03 14.94 9.20
C VAL A 272 15.22 15.95 10.03
N GLY A 273 15.58 16.11 11.31
CA GLY A 273 14.95 17.03 12.26
C GLY A 273 14.06 16.34 13.29
N GLN A 274 13.41 17.14 14.13
CA GLN A 274 12.42 16.72 15.12
C GLN A 274 11.11 16.26 14.47
N PRO A 275 10.25 15.49 15.19
CA PRO A 275 8.92 15.15 14.71
C PRO A 275 8.13 16.38 14.27
N THR A 276 7.45 16.28 13.13
CA THR A 276 6.63 17.34 12.55
C THR A 276 5.18 17.28 13.01
N HIS A 277 4.65 16.06 13.22
CA HIS A 277 3.26 15.84 13.61
C HIS A 277 3.11 14.62 14.52
N PHE A 278 2.13 14.69 15.40
CA PHE A 278 1.55 13.54 16.09
C PHE A 278 0.06 13.50 15.75
N ARG A 279 -0.44 12.33 15.34
CA ARG A 279 -1.84 12.16 14.88
C ARG A 279 -2.51 10.97 15.53
N ARG A 280 -3.81 11.08 15.76
CA ARG A 280 -4.70 9.98 16.18
C ARG A 280 -5.73 9.69 15.07
N PRO A 281 -5.51 8.63 14.26
CA PRO A 281 -6.39 8.25 13.15
C PRO A 281 -7.81 7.82 13.54
#